data_AF-A0A379CA69-F1
#
_entry.id   AF-A0A379CA69-F1
#
_cell.length_a   1.000
_cell.length_b   1.000
_cell.length_c   1.000
_cell.angle_alpha   90.00
_cell.angle_beta   90.00
_cell.angle_gamma   90.00
#
_symmetry.space_group_name_H-M   'P 1'
#
loop_
_entity.id
_entity.type
_entity.pdbx_description
1 polymer ?
#
loop_
_entity_poly.entity_id
_entity_poly.type
_entity_poly.pdbx_seq_one_letter_code
_entity_poly.pdbx_strand_id
1 'polypeptide(L)'
;MKVLLVLMVLMNLASCSMGGFKPPRETEHWTSDEYIQYRDYWDRRNTNMRECGIDPYEGYHKSTKEGLCMEAKGWYYTAGPVCNEFDSVDDPLCVQWRAKKGLPYPSAKEIIR
;
A
#
# COMPACT_ATOMS: atom_id res chain seq x y z
N MET A 1 -24.86 15.70 47.20
CA MET A 1 -23.73 14.77 46.92
C MET A 1 -24.07 13.67 45.91
N LYS A 2 -25.22 12.97 46.01
CA LYS A 2 -25.60 11.91 45.05
C LYS A 2 -25.70 12.40 43.59
N VAL A 3 -26.25 13.59 43.35
CA VAL A 3 -26.40 14.17 41.98
C VAL A 3 -25.04 14.54 41.36
N LEU A 4 -24.09 15.01 42.16
CA LEU A 4 -22.74 15.35 41.71
C LEU A 4 -21.95 14.12 41.26
N LEU A 5 -22.10 12.99 41.98
CA LEU A 5 -21.51 11.71 41.59
C LEU A 5 -22.09 11.20 40.26
N VAL A 6 -23.40 11.35 40.04
CA VAL A 6 -24.07 10.95 38.79
C VAL A 6 -23.57 11.79 37.61
N LEU A 7 -23.40 13.11 37.79
CA LEU A 7 -22.87 14.00 36.76
C LEU A 7 -21.41 13.66 36.39
N MET A 8 -20.56 13.34 37.36
CA MET A 8 -19.18 12.92 37.10
C MET A 8 -19.12 11.61 36.30
N VAL A 9 -19.98 10.63 36.62
CA VAL A 9 -20.02 9.35 35.89
C VAL A 9 -20.45 9.55 34.43
N LEU A 10 -21.44 10.41 34.19
CA LEU A 10 -21.92 10.71 32.83
C LEU A 10 -20.87 11.44 31.97
N MET A 11 -20.08 12.34 32.58
CA MET A 11 -19.00 13.03 31.87
C MET A 11 -17.84 12.09 31.48
N ASN A 12 -17.51 11.10 32.32
CA ASN A 12 -16.47 10.11 32.02
C ASN A 12 -16.89 9.12 30.93
N LEU A 13 -18.18 8.80 30.83
CA LEU A 13 -18.72 7.94 29.76
C LEU A 13 -18.73 8.66 28.40
N ALA A 14 -18.90 9.98 28.38
CA ALA A 14 -18.85 10.78 27.14
C ALA A 14 -17.42 10.95 26.60
N SER A 15 -16.38 10.91 27.45
CA SER A 15 -14.98 11.06 27.03
C SER A 15 -14.41 9.86 26.26
N CYS A 16 -15.03 8.69 26.32
CA CYS A 16 -14.59 7.51 25.55
C CYS A 16 -15.13 7.48 24.11
N SER A 17 -16.02 8.40 23.73
CA SER A 17 -16.68 8.41 22.41
C SER A 17 -16.12 9.46 21.44
N MET A 18 -15.17 10.30 21.86
CA MET A 18 -14.53 11.28 20.98
C MET A 18 -13.39 10.64 20.19
N GLY A 19 -13.76 9.84 19.17
CA GLY A 19 -12.97 9.60 17.95
C GLY A 19 -11.48 9.37 18.14
N GLY A 20 -11.10 8.50 19.10
CA GLY A 20 -9.72 8.20 19.47
C GLY A 20 -8.79 8.09 18.27
N PHE A 21 -7.54 8.53 18.46
CA PHE A 21 -6.48 8.60 17.45
C PHE A 21 -6.67 7.57 16.34
N LYS A 22 -7.10 8.04 15.16
CA LYS A 22 -7.11 7.20 13.98
C LYS A 22 -5.65 6.99 13.60
N PRO A 23 -5.15 5.74 13.54
CA PRO A 23 -3.81 5.52 13.04
C PRO A 23 -3.69 6.16 11.65
N PRO A 24 -2.51 6.70 11.29
CA PRO A 24 -2.26 7.15 9.94
C PRO A 24 -2.63 6.03 8.96
N ARG A 25 -3.08 6.40 7.75
CA ARG A 25 -3.31 5.41 6.69
C ARG A 25 -2.04 4.57 6.55
N GLU A 26 -2.21 3.27 6.37
CA GLU A 26 -1.08 2.38 6.13
C GLU A 26 -0.22 2.97 5.01
N THR A 27 1.08 3.12 5.28
CA THR A 27 2.01 3.67 4.30
C THR A 27 2.13 2.68 3.15
N GLU A 28 2.05 3.18 1.93
CA GLU A 28 2.21 2.36 0.73
C GLU A 28 3.63 1.78 0.67
N HIS A 29 3.74 0.47 0.48
CA HIS A 29 5.03 -0.20 0.46
C HIS A 29 5.00 -1.50 -0.34
N TRP A 30 6.18 -1.94 -0.75
CA TRP A 30 6.38 -3.25 -1.34
C TRP A 30 6.44 -4.33 -0.28
N THR A 31 5.62 -5.37 -0.45
CA THR A 31 5.57 -6.55 0.42
C THR A 31 5.41 -7.83 -0.41
N SER A 32 5.47 -8.99 0.24
CA SER A 32 5.33 -10.31 -0.37
C SER A 32 4.55 -11.23 0.56
N ASP A 33 3.70 -12.08 -0.01
CA ASP A 33 2.93 -13.09 0.75
C ASP A 33 3.77 -14.32 1.12
N GLU A 34 4.97 -14.43 0.54
CA GLU A 34 5.88 -15.51 0.85
C GLU A 34 6.43 -15.38 2.27
N TYR A 35 6.39 -16.48 3.03
CA TYR A 35 7.01 -16.52 4.34
C TYR A 35 8.54 -16.49 4.21
N ILE A 36 9.14 -15.39 4.64
CA ILE A 36 10.58 -15.15 4.59
C ILE A 36 11.05 -14.78 5.99
N GLN A 37 12.19 -15.33 6.40
CA GLN A 37 12.81 -14.92 7.66
C GLN A 37 13.10 -13.42 7.64
N TYR A 38 12.90 -12.74 8.78
CA TYR A 38 12.91 -11.28 8.84
C TYR A 38 14.18 -10.64 8.23
N ARG A 39 15.35 -11.23 8.46
CA ARG A 39 16.62 -10.75 7.87
C ARG A 39 16.62 -10.91 6.35
N ASP A 40 16.31 -12.12 5.89
CA ASP A 40 16.30 -12.46 4.47
C ASP A 40 15.25 -11.66 3.69
N TYR A 41 14.16 -11.26 4.35
CA TYR A 41 13.12 -10.41 3.77
C TYR A 41 13.70 -9.07 3.33
N TRP A 42 14.44 -8.40 4.21
CA TRP A 42 15.03 -7.09 3.91
C TRP A 42 16.17 -7.20 2.90
N ASP A 43 17.02 -8.21 3.03
CA ASP A 43 18.11 -8.43 2.07
C ASP A 43 17.56 -8.70 0.67
N ARG A 44 16.53 -9.55 0.56
CA ARG A 44 15.86 -9.84 -0.72
C ARG A 44 15.15 -8.62 -1.27
N ARG A 45 14.38 -7.90 -0.44
CA ARG A 45 13.68 -6.67 -0.86
C ARG A 45 14.66 -5.65 -1.43
N ASN A 46 15.72 -5.36 -0.68
CA ASN A 46 16.71 -4.35 -1.06
C ASN A 46 17.49 -4.76 -2.33
N THR A 47 17.80 -6.05 -2.48
CA THR A 47 18.44 -6.58 -3.68
C THR A 47 17.54 -6.43 -4.90
N ASN A 48 16.29 -6.89 -4.80
CA ASN A 48 15.32 -6.80 -5.89
C ASN A 48 15.01 -5.35 -6.27
N MET A 49 14.90 -4.44 -5.29
CA MET A 49 14.73 -3.01 -5.54
C MET A 49 15.88 -2.44 -6.37
N ARG A 50 17.14 -2.70 -5.97
CA ARG A 50 18.32 -2.24 -6.72
C ARG A 50 18.35 -2.81 -8.13
N GLU A 51 18.04 -4.09 -8.30
CA GLU A 51 17.97 -4.73 -9.62
C GLU A 51 16.88 -4.12 -10.52
N CYS A 52 15.78 -3.66 -9.92
CA CYS A 52 14.70 -2.98 -10.62
C CYS A 52 14.95 -1.48 -10.84
N GLY A 53 16.03 -0.90 -10.29
CA GLY A 53 16.34 0.52 -10.39
C GLY A 53 15.70 1.39 -9.30
N ILE A 54 15.12 0.78 -8.27
CA ILE A 54 14.52 1.45 -7.11
C ILE A 54 15.58 1.65 -6.03
N ASP A 55 15.68 2.86 -5.47
CA ASP A 55 16.48 3.09 -4.26
C ASP A 55 15.77 2.44 -3.05
N PRO A 56 16.37 1.43 -2.39
CA PRO A 56 15.74 0.78 -1.24
C PRO A 56 15.45 1.71 -0.06
N TYR A 57 16.17 2.84 0.04
CA TYR A 57 15.94 3.85 1.07
C TYR A 57 14.68 4.67 0.81
N GLU A 58 14.42 5.01 -0.47
CA GLU A 58 13.17 5.67 -0.86
C GLU A 58 12.00 4.67 -0.84
N GLY A 59 12.20 3.47 -1.36
CA GLY A 59 11.28 2.35 -1.23
C GLY A 59 10.01 2.42 -2.10
N TYR A 60 9.91 3.38 -3.02
CA TYR A 60 8.84 3.50 -4.02
C TYR A 60 9.42 3.52 -5.44
N HIS A 61 8.66 3.04 -6.42
CA HIS A 61 9.03 3.12 -7.84
C HIS A 61 8.74 4.52 -8.39
N LYS A 62 9.59 5.00 -9.29
CA LYS A 62 9.43 6.27 -10.01
C LYS A 62 8.92 6.08 -11.43
N SER A 63 8.84 4.83 -11.89
CA SER A 63 8.36 4.48 -13.23
C SER A 63 7.58 3.18 -13.25
N THR A 64 6.68 3.05 -14.23
CA THR A 64 5.94 1.82 -14.54
C THR A 64 6.88 0.62 -14.68
N LYS A 65 8.05 0.83 -15.30
CA LYS A 65 9.05 -0.22 -15.53
C LYS A 65 9.63 -0.75 -14.21
N GLU A 66 10.01 0.14 -13.30
CA GLU A 66 10.51 -0.21 -11.97
C GLU A 66 9.46 -1.01 -11.18
N GLY A 67 8.22 -0.53 -11.16
CA GLY A 67 7.13 -1.19 -10.45
C GLY A 67 6.81 -2.57 -11.02
N LEU A 68 6.67 -2.70 -12.35
CA LEU A 68 6.42 -3.99 -12.99
C LEU A 68 7.57 -4.99 -12.81
N CYS A 69 8.81 -4.51 -12.69
CA CYS A 69 9.95 -5.36 -12.35
C CYS A 69 9.81 -5.97 -10.94
N MET A 70 9.37 -5.17 -9.96
CA MET A 70 9.10 -5.67 -8.61
C MET A 70 7.96 -6.70 -8.59
N GLU A 71 6.86 -6.40 -9.30
CA GLU A 71 5.74 -7.35 -9.45
C GLU A 71 6.17 -8.68 -10.08
N ALA A 72 7.00 -8.62 -11.12
CA ALA A 72 7.53 -9.81 -11.77
C ALA A 72 8.41 -10.66 -10.85
N LYS A 73 9.00 -10.06 -9.80
CA LYS A 73 9.80 -10.74 -8.77
C LYS A 73 8.97 -11.25 -7.58
N GLY A 74 7.64 -11.19 -7.66
CA GLY A 74 6.73 -11.72 -6.63
C GLY A 74 6.46 -10.76 -5.47
N TRP A 75 6.77 -9.47 -5.64
CA TRP A 75 6.36 -8.43 -4.72
C TRP A 75 5.03 -7.83 -5.16
N TYR A 76 4.24 -7.30 -4.24
CA TYR A 76 3.10 -6.46 -4.57
C TYR A 76 3.16 -5.17 -3.78
N TYR A 77 2.64 -4.11 -4.37
CA TYR A 77 2.52 -2.82 -3.71
C TYR A 77 1.18 -2.76 -2.98
N THR A 78 1.19 -2.32 -1.72
CA THR A 78 -0.04 -2.32 -0.90
C THR A 78 -1.13 -1.38 -1.44
N ALA A 79 -0.76 -0.37 -2.23
CA ALA A 79 -1.72 0.49 -2.94
C ALA A 79 -2.47 -0.26 -4.07
N GLY A 80 -1.90 -1.34 -4.59
CA GLY A 80 -2.46 -2.15 -5.66
C GLY A 80 -1.46 -2.42 -6.78
N PRO A 81 -1.94 -3.01 -7.89
CA PRO A 81 -1.09 -3.24 -9.06
C PRO A 81 -0.61 -1.93 -9.65
N VAL A 82 0.67 -1.85 -10.00
CA VAL A 82 1.33 -0.66 -10.57
C VAL A 82 0.56 -0.14 -11.77
N CYS A 83 0.10 -1.05 -12.63
CA CYS A 83 -0.63 -0.64 -13.81
C CYS A 83 -1.95 0.05 -13.51
N ASN A 84 -2.58 -0.21 -12.36
CA ASN A 84 -3.84 0.43 -12.02
C ASN A 84 -3.66 1.84 -11.43
N GLU A 85 -2.43 2.31 -11.24
CA GLU A 85 -2.16 3.69 -10.83
C GLU A 85 -2.58 4.68 -11.92
N PHE A 86 -3.10 5.85 -11.52
CA PHE A 86 -3.57 6.89 -12.42
C PHE A 86 -2.52 7.31 -13.46
N ASP A 87 -1.26 7.46 -13.05
CA ASP A 87 -0.19 7.89 -13.95
C ASP A 87 0.34 6.76 -14.85
N SER A 88 0.00 5.50 -14.55
CA SER A 88 0.54 4.30 -15.22
C SER A 88 -0.49 3.58 -16.09
N VAL A 89 -1.78 3.90 -15.95
CA VAL A 89 -2.87 3.14 -16.58
C VAL A 89 -2.78 3.10 -18.10
N ASP A 90 -2.38 4.21 -18.71
CA ASP A 90 -2.23 4.39 -20.15
C ASP A 90 -0.79 4.15 -20.64
N ASP A 91 0.14 3.78 -19.75
CA ASP A 91 1.51 3.43 -20.12
C ASP A 91 1.48 2.22 -21.08
N PRO A 92 2.19 2.27 -22.23
CA PRO A 92 2.25 1.16 -23.17
C PRO A 92 2.65 -0.19 -22.54
N LEU A 93 3.53 -0.19 -21.54
CA LEU A 93 3.90 -1.38 -20.78
C LEU A 93 2.70 -1.96 -20.04
N CYS A 94 1.86 -1.11 -19.48
CA CYS A 94 0.67 -1.53 -18.77
C CYS A 94 -0.45 -2.01 -19.69
N VAL A 95 -0.60 -1.39 -20.86
CA VAL A 95 -1.48 -1.90 -21.91
C VAL A 95 -1.06 -3.32 -22.33
N GLN A 96 0.24 -3.53 -22.57
CA GLN A 96 0.77 -4.85 -22.95
C GLN A 96 0.65 -5.88 -21.81
N TRP A 97 0.97 -5.48 -20.58
CA TRP A 97 0.86 -6.33 -19.39
C TRP A 97 -0.57 -6.80 -19.17
N ARG A 98 -1.57 -5.92 -19.33
CA ARG A 98 -2.99 -6.26 -19.22
C ARG A 98 -3.43 -7.19 -20.33
N ALA A 99 -3.06 -6.88 -21.58
CA ALA A 99 -3.38 -7.70 -22.72
C ALA A 99 -2.86 -9.14 -22.54
N LYS A 100 -1.63 -9.31 -22.05
CA LYS A 100 -1.04 -10.62 -21.73
C LYS A 100 -1.82 -11.38 -20.65
N LYS A 101 -2.44 -10.67 -19.70
CA LYS A 101 -3.26 -11.23 -18.62
C LYS A 101 -4.74 -11.37 -18.98
N GLY A 102 -5.17 -10.93 -20.16
CA GLY A 102 -6.58 -10.88 -20.55
C GLY A 102 -7.42 -9.92 -19.68
N LEU A 103 -6.77 -8.91 -19.09
CA LEU A 103 -7.45 -7.93 -18.23
C LEU A 103 -8.01 -6.77 -19.08
N PRO A 104 -9.22 -6.30 -18.78
CA PRO A 104 -9.76 -5.09 -19.41
C PRO A 104 -9.06 -3.84 -18.88
N TYR A 105 -9.40 -2.69 -19.46
CA TYR A 105 -9.04 -1.39 -18.87
C TYR A 105 -9.66 -1.26 -17.47
N PRO A 106 -8.92 -0.77 -16.45
CA PRO A 106 -9.44 -0.69 -15.09
C PRO A 106 -10.53 0.38 -14.98
N SER A 107 -11.46 0.15 -14.06
CA SER A 107 -12.51 1.11 -13.75
C SER A 107 -11.96 2.32 -13.00
N ALA A 108 -12.66 3.46 -13.03
CA ALA A 108 -12.27 4.66 -12.28
C ALA A 108 -12.08 4.39 -10.77
N LYS A 109 -12.82 3.44 -10.19
CA LYS A 109 -12.68 3.02 -8.79
C LYS A 109 -11.37 2.28 -8.52
N GLU A 110 -10.84 1.58 -9.52
CA GLU A 110 -9.55 0.89 -9.43
C GLU A 110 -8.37 1.84 -9.65
N ILE A 111 -8.61 2.97 -10.33
CA ILE A 111 -7.59 3.99 -10.63
C ILE A 111 -7.46 5.04 -9.51
N ILE A 112 -8.58 5.55 -8.98
CA ILE A 112 -8.62 6.68 -8.02
C ILE A 112 -8.54 6.16 -6.58
N ARG A 113 -7.54 5.34 -6.25
CA ARG A 113 -7.38 4.78 -4.88
C ARG A 113 -6.88 5.82 -3.88
#